data_AF-A0A833G4Z3-F1
#
_entry.id   AF-A0A833G4Z3-F1
#
_cell.length_a   1.000
_cell.length_b   1.000
_cell.length_c   1.000
_cell.angle_alpha   90.00
_cell.angle_beta   90.00
_cell.angle_gamma   90.00
#
_symmetry.space_group_name_H-M   'P 1'
#
loop_
_entity.id
_entity.type
_entity.pdbx_description
1 polymer ?
#
loop_
_entity_poly.entity_id
_entity_poly.type
_entity_poly.pdbx_seq_one_letter_code
_entity_poly.pdbx_strand_id
1 'polypeptide(L)'
;MELFLLLATFFGTLALGVPVAVCLGVSSLAYILAAGLPVVIIPQRMYAGMDVFVLLCIPGFILAGNLMNYGGVTERIIRLANALVGWMRGGLAMANVADSMLFGGVSGTAVADVAATGGVMIPGMKKSGYPADFSAAITAASSTVGPMLPPSVPMI
;
A
#
# COMPACT_ATOMS: atom_id res chain seq x y z
N MET A 1 -36.54 9.94 6.24
CA MET A 1 -36.14 10.09 7.65
C MET A 1 -34.77 9.46 7.87
N GLU A 2 -34.60 8.20 7.47
CA GLU A 2 -33.34 7.42 7.52
C GLU A 2 -32.08 8.15 7.04
N LEU A 3 -32.14 8.78 5.86
CA LEU A 3 -30.98 9.48 5.28
C LEU A 3 -30.53 10.68 6.11
N PHE A 4 -31.49 11.38 6.73
CA PHE A 4 -31.21 12.52 7.61
C PHE A 4 -30.56 12.04 8.92
N LEU A 5 -31.00 10.88 9.43
CA LEU A 5 -30.43 10.24 10.62
C LEU A 5 -28.98 9.80 10.38
N LEU A 6 -28.67 9.25 9.20
CA LEU A 6 -27.31 8.94 8.77
C LEU A 6 -26.43 10.20 8.72
N LEU A 7 -26.89 11.26 8.07
CA LEU A 7 -26.10 12.50 7.94
C LEU A 7 -25.91 13.19 9.29
N ALA A 8 -26.95 13.25 10.13
CA ALA A 8 -26.88 13.86 11.46
C ALA A 8 -25.92 13.10 12.39
N THR A 9 -25.95 11.76 12.38
CA THR A 9 -25.03 10.94 13.17
C THR A 9 -23.60 11.01 12.65
N PHE A 10 -23.39 11.05 11.33
CA PHE A 10 -22.08 11.21 10.71
C PHE A 10 -21.44 12.56 11.08
N PHE A 11 -22.12 13.68 10.80
CA PHE A 11 -21.57 15.01 11.12
C PHE A 11 -21.49 15.27 12.62
N GLY A 12 -22.41 14.71 13.42
CA GLY A 12 -22.36 14.79 14.88
C GLY A 12 -21.15 14.08 15.48
N THR A 13 -20.86 12.85 15.04
CA THR A 13 -19.67 12.10 15.51
C THR A 13 -18.37 12.72 14.98
N LEU A 14 -18.37 13.25 13.76
CA LEU A 14 -17.22 13.94 13.19
C LEU A 14 -16.90 15.25 13.93
N ALA A 15 -17.92 16.02 14.33
CA ALA A 15 -17.74 17.23 15.13
C ALA A 15 -17.19 16.94 16.55
N LEU A 16 -17.44 15.74 17.08
CA LEU A 16 -16.87 15.27 18.35
C LEU A 16 -15.40 14.82 18.23
N GLY A 17 -14.79 14.93 17.05
CA GLY A 17 -13.39 14.57 16.82
C GLY A 17 -13.13 13.06 16.73
N VAL A 18 -14.18 12.26 16.54
CA VAL A 18 -14.07 10.80 16.37
C VAL A 18 -13.40 10.50 15.01
N PRO A 19 -12.52 9.47 14.90
CA PRO A 19 -11.92 9.08 13.63
C PRO A 19 -12.97 8.82 12.54
N VAL A 20 -12.72 9.27 11.31
CA VAL A 20 -13.67 9.21 10.17
C VAL A 20 -14.20 7.79 9.94
N ALA A 21 -13.34 6.77 10.07
CA ALA A 21 -13.73 5.37 9.92
C ALA A 21 -14.83 4.96 10.93
N VAL A 22 -14.72 5.42 12.18
CA VAL A 22 -15.70 5.15 13.23
C VAL A 22 -16.98 5.95 12.96
N CYS A 23 -16.86 7.19 12.50
CA CYS A 23 -18.02 8.01 12.11
C CYS A 23 -18.86 7.30 11.02
N LEU A 24 -18.20 6.81 9.97
CA LEU A 24 -18.84 6.04 8.89
C LEU A 24 -19.48 4.74 9.39
N GLY A 25 -18.82 4.03 10.31
CA GLY A 25 -19.36 2.80 10.90
C GLY A 25 -20.62 3.04 11.72
N VAL A 26 -20.58 4.03 12.62
CA VAL A 26 -21.72 4.39 13.49
C VAL A 26 -22.89 4.94 12.68
N SER A 27 -22.63 5.80 11.69
CA SER A 27 -23.70 6.35 10.85
C SER A 27 -24.35 5.30 9.97
N SER A 28 -23.57 4.35 9.44
CA SER A 28 -24.07 3.22 8.67
C SER A 28 -24.89 2.26 9.54
N LEU A 29 -24.46 2.02 10.78
CA LEU A 29 -25.18 1.20 11.76
C LEU A 29 -26.53 1.84 12.12
N ALA A 30 -26.55 3.15 12.39
CA ALA A 30 -27.76 3.89 12.71
C ALA A 30 -28.79 3.83 11.57
N TYR A 31 -28.32 3.92 10.32
CA TYR A 31 -29.17 3.78 9.13
C TYR A 31 -29.72 2.37 8.95
N ILE A 32 -28.90 1.33 9.12
CA ILE A 32 -29.35 -0.07 8.96
C ILE A 32 -30.44 -0.41 9.98
N LEU A 33 -30.28 0.05 11.23
CA LEU A 33 -31.24 -0.17 12.30
C LEU A 33 -32.57 0.55 12.05
N ALA A 34 -32.52 1.81 11.61
CA ALA A 34 -33.72 2.61 11.41
C ALA A 34 -34.45 2.27 10.08
N ALA A 35 -33.72 1.84 9.04
CA ALA A 35 -34.28 1.38 7.77
C ALA A 35 -34.86 -0.06 7.83
N GLY A 36 -34.76 -0.74 8.97
CA GLY A 36 -35.25 -2.12 9.16
C GLY A 36 -34.52 -3.15 8.30
N LEU A 37 -33.29 -2.84 7.86
CA LEU A 37 -32.51 -3.73 7.02
C LEU A 37 -31.97 -4.92 7.84
N PRO A 38 -31.77 -6.10 7.22
CA PRO A 38 -31.15 -7.23 7.90
C PRO A 38 -29.79 -6.85 8.50
N VAL A 39 -29.67 -6.96 9.82
CA VAL A 39 -28.44 -6.65 10.58
C VAL A 39 -27.26 -7.50 10.12
N VAL A 40 -27.54 -8.65 9.49
CA VAL A 40 -26.57 -9.55 8.83
C VAL A 40 -25.73 -8.84 7.74
N ILE A 41 -26.23 -7.75 7.15
CA ILE A 41 -25.48 -6.95 6.16
C ILE A 41 -24.20 -6.36 6.78
N ILE A 42 -24.19 -6.08 8.08
CA ILE A 42 -23.03 -5.50 8.77
C ILE A 42 -21.83 -6.45 8.75
N PRO A 43 -21.89 -7.67 9.33
CA PRO A 43 -20.77 -8.60 9.27
C PRO A 43 -20.39 -8.99 7.83
N GLN A 44 -21.36 -9.02 6.90
CA GLN A 44 -21.08 -9.31 5.49
C GLN A 44 -20.26 -8.18 4.81
N ARG A 45 -20.60 -6.91 5.06
CA ARG A 45 -19.84 -5.76 4.57
C ARG A 45 -18.49 -5.60 5.25
N MET A 46 -18.40 -5.94 6.54
CA MET A 46 -17.13 -6.02 7.26
C MET A 46 -16.22 -7.08 6.65
N TYR A 47 -16.75 -8.28 6.38
CA TYR A 47 -15.99 -9.36 5.74
C TYR A 47 -15.51 -8.97 4.34
N ALA A 48 -16.38 -8.40 3.51
CA ALA A 48 -15.99 -7.90 2.19
C ALA A 48 -14.92 -6.79 2.24
N GLY A 49 -14.90 -5.98 3.31
CA GLY A 49 -13.84 -4.99 3.53
C GLY A 49 -12.51 -5.59 4.02
N MET A 50 -12.53 -6.80 4.59
CA MET A 50 -11.34 -7.53 5.00
C MET A 50 -10.76 -8.39 3.86
N ASP A 51 -11.59 -8.77 2.90
CA ASP A 51 -11.20 -9.54 1.71
C ASP A 51 -10.50 -8.65 0.66
N VAL A 52 -9.40 -8.03 1.09
CA VAL A 52 -8.56 -7.17 0.24
C VAL A 52 -7.26 -7.92 -0.03
N PHE A 53 -7.00 -8.23 -1.30
CA PHE A 53 -5.79 -8.92 -1.77
C PHE A 53 -4.49 -8.35 -1.17
N VAL A 54 -4.43 -7.02 -1.01
CA VAL A 54 -3.29 -6.30 -0.42
C VAL A 54 -2.95 -6.79 1.00
N LEU A 55 -3.96 -7.06 1.84
CA LEU A 55 -3.74 -7.52 3.22
C LEU A 55 -3.08 -8.90 3.27
N LEU A 56 -3.39 -9.77 2.31
CA LEU A 56 -2.76 -11.08 2.15
C LEU A 56 -1.35 -10.97 1.54
N CYS A 57 -1.14 -10.04 0.62
CA CYS A 57 0.14 -9.79 -0.01
C CYS A 57 1.23 -9.29 0.93
N ILE A 58 0.91 -8.40 1.87
CA ILE A 58 1.88 -7.79 2.80
C ILE A 58 2.75 -8.86 3.51
N PRO A 59 2.19 -9.84 4.25
CA PRO A 59 3.00 -10.85 4.93
C PRO A 59 3.76 -11.75 3.95
N GLY A 60 3.14 -12.10 2.80
CA GLY A 60 3.78 -12.92 1.77
C GLY A 60 5.02 -12.25 1.17
N PHE A 61 4.93 -10.96 0.85
CA PHE A 61 6.05 -10.19 0.32
C PHE A 61 7.12 -9.90 1.37
N ILE A 62 6.73 -9.63 2.63
CA ILE A 62 7.71 -9.51 3.73
C ILE A 62 8.48 -10.83 3.90
N LEU A 63 7.79 -11.97 3.87
CA LEU A 63 8.42 -13.28 3.96
C LEU A 63 9.36 -13.52 2.77
N ALA A 64 8.93 -13.24 1.54
CA ALA A 64 9.75 -13.37 0.35
C ALA A 64 10.99 -12.47 0.39
N GLY A 65 10.82 -11.21 0.77
CA GLY A 65 11.92 -10.25 0.92
C GLY A 65 12.92 -10.71 1.98
N ASN A 66 12.44 -11.20 3.13
CA ASN A 66 13.30 -11.80 4.16
C ASN A 66 14.05 -13.02 3.61
N LEU A 67 13.36 -13.93 2.92
CA LEU A 67 13.98 -15.11 2.31
C LEU A 67 15.06 -14.74 1.29
N MET A 68 14.81 -13.73 0.45
CA MET A 68 15.78 -13.21 -0.51
C MET A 68 17.00 -12.57 0.16
N ASN A 69 16.77 -11.84 1.26
CA ASN A 69 17.83 -11.22 2.05
C ASN A 69 18.71 -12.28 2.74
N TYR A 70 18.10 -13.26 3.41
CA TYR A 70 18.82 -14.35 4.07
C TYR A 70 19.51 -15.29 3.07
N GLY A 71 18.89 -15.56 1.92
CA GLY A 71 19.46 -16.37 0.85
C GLY A 71 20.57 -15.68 0.04
N GLY A 72 20.88 -14.41 0.33
CA GLY A 72 21.89 -13.63 -0.40
C GLY A 72 21.49 -13.24 -1.83
N VAL A 73 20.24 -13.50 -2.22
CA VAL A 73 19.69 -13.15 -3.55
C VAL A 73 19.63 -11.64 -3.69
N THR A 74 19.18 -10.92 -2.67
CA THR A 74 19.14 -9.46 -2.66
C THR A 74 20.50 -8.85 -3.02
N GLU A 75 21.59 -9.40 -2.47
CA GLU A 75 22.93 -8.88 -2.70
C GLU A 75 23.47 -9.17 -4.11
N ARG A 76 23.01 -10.24 -4.75
CA ARG A 76 23.32 -10.54 -6.15
C ARG A 76 22.57 -9.59 -7.08
N ILE A 77 21.29 -9.32 -6.80
CA ILE A 77 20.47 -8.36 -7.55
C ILE A 77 21.08 -6.96 -7.47
N ILE A 78 21.47 -6.51 -6.28
CA ILE A 78 22.09 -5.19 -6.09
C ILE A 78 23.43 -5.08 -6.82
N ARG A 79 24.27 -6.13 -6.78
CA ARG A 79 25.52 -6.15 -7.55
C ARG A 79 25.29 -6.03 -9.04
N LEU A 80 24.28 -6.71 -9.56
CA LEU A 80 23.88 -6.60 -10.97
C LEU A 80 23.38 -5.18 -11.29
N ALA A 81 22.48 -4.62 -10.46
CA ALA A 81 21.98 -3.25 -10.63
C ALA A 81 23.12 -2.23 -10.59
N ASN A 82 24.03 -2.31 -9.62
CA ASN A 82 25.20 -1.45 -9.53
C ASN A 82 26.16 -1.63 -10.73
N ALA A 83 26.30 -2.84 -11.29
CA ALA A 83 27.09 -3.03 -12.50
C ALA A 83 26.46 -2.34 -13.73
N LEU A 84 25.12 -2.29 -13.80
CA LEU A 84 24.40 -1.68 -14.92
C LEU A 84 24.28 -0.14 -14.80
N VAL A 85 24.00 0.38 -13.60
CA VAL A 85 23.68 1.81 -13.39
C VAL A 85 24.57 2.50 -12.36
N GLY A 86 25.52 1.81 -11.72
CA GLY A 86 26.39 2.37 -10.68
C GLY A 86 27.37 3.44 -11.17
N TRP A 87 27.56 3.57 -12.48
CA TRP A 87 28.29 4.68 -13.10
C TRP A 87 27.52 6.01 -13.02
N MET A 88 26.21 5.98 -12.77
CA MET A 88 25.38 7.17 -12.59
C MET A 88 25.32 7.56 -11.12
N ARG A 89 25.44 8.87 -10.82
CA ARG A 89 25.20 9.41 -9.48
C ARG A 89 23.77 9.10 -9.05
N GLY A 90 23.61 8.40 -7.92
CA GLY A 90 22.29 7.96 -7.47
C GLY A 90 21.70 6.79 -8.26
N GLY A 91 22.52 6.05 -9.03
CA GLY A 91 22.03 4.99 -9.92
C GLY A 91 21.12 3.96 -9.25
N LEU A 92 21.43 3.54 -8.03
CA LEU A 92 20.59 2.59 -7.28
C LEU A 92 19.23 3.19 -6.88
N ALA A 93 19.19 4.49 -6.55
CA ALA A 93 17.94 5.20 -6.30
C ALA A 93 17.10 5.33 -7.57
N MET A 94 17.72 5.60 -8.71
CA MET A 94 17.04 5.59 -10.02
C MET A 94 16.53 4.20 -10.41
N ALA A 95 17.29 3.15 -10.08
CA ALA A 95 16.84 1.77 -10.27
C ALA A 95 15.62 1.43 -9.41
N ASN A 96 15.57 1.88 -8.15
CA ASN A 96 14.39 1.75 -7.30
C ASN A 96 13.18 2.45 -7.91
N VAL A 97 13.35 3.66 -8.47
CA VAL A 97 12.26 4.37 -9.15
C VAL A 97 11.77 3.59 -10.37
N ALA A 98 12.69 3.09 -11.20
CA ALA A 98 12.34 2.28 -12.37
C ALA A 98 11.66 0.95 -12.02
N ASP A 99 12.11 0.30 -10.95
CA ASP A 99 11.50 -0.93 -10.42
C ASP A 99 10.07 -0.66 -9.94
N SER A 100 9.86 0.37 -9.12
CA SER A 100 8.52 0.81 -8.70
C SER A 100 7.61 1.19 -9.86
N MET A 101 8.16 1.78 -10.93
CA MET A 101 7.37 2.10 -12.13
C MET A 101 6.90 0.82 -12.86
N LEU A 102 7.74 -0.21 -12.94
CA LEU A 102 7.40 -1.49 -13.57
C LEU A 102 6.47 -2.34 -12.68
N PHE A 103 6.82 -2.53 -11.41
CA PHE A 103 6.03 -3.31 -10.45
C PHE A 103 4.72 -2.62 -10.08
N GLY A 104 4.75 -1.31 -9.90
CA GLY A 104 3.57 -0.47 -9.68
C GLY A 104 2.62 -0.45 -10.89
N GLY A 105 3.17 -0.45 -12.11
CA GLY A 105 2.40 -0.58 -13.35
C GLY A 105 1.67 -1.91 -13.47
N VAL A 106 2.25 -3.02 -12.99
CA VAL A 106 1.60 -4.34 -13.00
C VAL A 106 0.64 -4.53 -11.82
N SER A 107 0.99 -4.03 -10.63
CA SER A 107 0.22 -4.21 -9.40
C SER A 107 -0.95 -3.22 -9.24
N GLY A 108 -0.93 -2.09 -9.96
CA GLY A 108 -2.01 -1.10 -9.99
C GLY A 108 -2.27 -0.36 -8.67
N THR A 109 -1.51 -0.65 -7.60
CA THR A 109 -1.68 -0.01 -6.29
C THR A 109 -0.33 0.31 -5.67
N ALA A 110 -0.20 1.51 -5.09
CA ALA A 110 1.03 1.95 -4.45
C ALA A 110 1.41 1.08 -3.24
N VAL A 111 0.41 0.60 -2.48
CA VAL A 111 0.64 -0.19 -1.26
C VAL A 111 1.20 -1.58 -1.59
N ALA A 112 0.70 -2.22 -2.66
CA ALA A 112 1.22 -3.52 -3.08
C ALA A 112 2.65 -3.40 -3.62
N ASP A 113 2.96 -2.34 -4.36
CA ASP A 113 4.30 -2.09 -4.88
C ASP A 113 5.32 -1.91 -3.74
N VAL A 114 5.07 -1.00 -2.78
CA VAL A 114 5.97 -0.80 -1.63
C VAL A 114 6.16 -2.09 -0.83
N ALA A 115 5.09 -2.87 -0.64
CA ALA A 115 5.17 -4.13 0.09
C ALA A 115 6.06 -5.16 -0.61
N ALA A 116 6.02 -5.23 -1.95
CA ALA A 116 6.81 -6.16 -2.75
C ALA A 116 8.28 -5.73 -2.89
N THR A 117 8.52 -4.49 -3.29
CA THR A 117 9.85 -3.99 -3.65
C THR A 117 10.63 -3.49 -2.43
N GLY A 118 9.95 -2.91 -1.45
CA GLY A 118 10.56 -2.34 -0.25
C GLY A 118 11.32 -3.35 0.60
N GLY A 119 10.86 -4.61 0.66
CA GLY A 119 11.54 -5.69 1.39
C GLY A 119 12.93 -6.04 0.85
N VAL A 120 13.20 -5.70 -0.42
CA VAL A 120 14.48 -6.00 -1.10
C VAL A 120 15.28 -4.71 -1.30
N MET A 121 14.64 -3.64 -1.77
CA MET A 121 15.30 -2.38 -2.10
C MET A 121 15.78 -1.61 -0.87
N ILE A 122 14.97 -1.48 0.19
CA ILE A 122 15.36 -0.69 1.38
C ILE A 122 16.61 -1.28 2.07
N PRO A 123 16.69 -2.59 2.37
CA PRO A 123 17.92 -3.18 2.91
C PRO A 123 19.10 -3.04 1.94
N GLY A 124 18.84 -3.14 0.64
CA GLY A 124 19.87 -3.04 -0.40
C GLY A 124 20.49 -1.66 -0.55
N MET A 125 19.67 -0.62 -0.52
CA MET A 125 20.09 0.77 -0.53
C MET A 125 20.90 1.10 0.73
N LYS A 126 20.47 0.64 1.91
CA LYS A 126 21.23 0.79 3.15
C LYS A 126 22.62 0.15 3.07
N LYS A 127 22.73 -1.06 2.52
CA LYS A 127 24.04 -1.74 2.31
C LYS A 127 24.95 -0.97 1.34
N SER A 128 24.36 -0.23 0.40
CA SER A 128 25.10 0.58 -0.59
C SER A 128 25.42 1.99 -0.07
N GLY A 129 25.18 2.28 1.21
CA GLY A 129 25.53 3.55 1.85
C GLY A 129 24.43 4.62 1.83
N TYR A 130 23.21 4.30 1.36
CA TYR A 130 22.11 5.26 1.40
C TYR A 130 21.50 5.35 2.82
N PRO A 131 21.09 6.55 3.26
CA PRO A 131 20.34 6.72 4.50
C PRO A 131 19.04 5.90 4.50
N ALA A 132 18.65 5.37 5.66
CA ALA A 132 17.47 4.51 5.77
C ALA A 132 16.16 5.27 5.51
N ASP A 133 16.08 6.49 6.03
CA ASP A 133 15.05 7.49 5.79
C ASP A 133 14.97 7.87 4.30
N PHE A 134 16.10 8.11 3.64
CA PHE A 134 16.11 8.36 2.19
C PHE A 134 15.60 7.15 1.40
N SER A 135 16.05 5.95 1.75
CA SER A 135 15.67 4.70 1.08
C SER A 135 14.17 4.43 1.21
N ALA A 136 13.62 4.60 2.42
CA ALA A 136 12.18 4.45 2.65
C ALA A 136 11.37 5.54 1.94
N ALA A 137 11.85 6.80 1.96
CA ALA A 137 11.18 7.92 1.33
C ALA A 137 11.12 7.77 -0.20
N ILE A 138 12.23 7.37 -0.84
CA ILE A 138 12.23 7.22 -2.30
C ILE A 138 11.40 6.04 -2.77
N THR A 139 11.42 4.89 -2.06
CA THR A 139 10.54 3.76 -2.36
C THR A 139 9.07 4.15 -2.17
N ALA A 140 8.72 4.81 -1.07
CA ALA A 140 7.35 5.26 -0.85
C ALA A 140 6.88 6.26 -1.91
N ALA A 141 7.73 7.22 -2.29
CA ALA A 141 7.43 8.21 -3.31
C ALA A 141 7.30 7.58 -4.71
N SER A 142 8.23 6.72 -5.11
CA SER A 142 8.21 6.10 -6.45
C SER A 142 7.00 5.19 -6.65
N SER A 143 6.56 4.49 -5.60
CA SER A 143 5.37 3.62 -5.67
C SER A 143 4.07 4.37 -5.91
N THR A 144 4.01 5.67 -5.59
CA THR A 144 2.82 6.48 -5.92
C THR A 144 2.66 6.73 -7.43
N VAL A 145 3.74 6.61 -8.20
CA VAL A 145 3.76 6.83 -9.65
C VAL A 145 3.28 5.59 -10.42
N GLY A 146 3.45 4.40 -9.84
CA GLY A 146 3.06 3.11 -10.44
C GLY A 146 1.62 3.05 -10.97
N PRO A 147 0.60 3.44 -10.17
CA PRO A 147 -0.80 3.47 -10.60
C PRO A 147 -1.12 4.43 -11.76
N MET A 148 -0.20 5.33 -12.13
CA MET A 148 -0.37 6.25 -13.27
C MET A 148 0.24 5.72 -14.58
N LEU A 149 1.03 4.64 -14.53
CA LEU A 149 1.71 4.07 -15.70
C LEU A 149 0.90 2.88 -16.28
N PRO A 150 0.66 2.82 -17.60
CA PRO A 150 0.04 1.64 -18.24
C PRO A 150 1.02 0.46 -18.13
N PRO A 151 0.60 -0.75 -17.70
CA PRO A 151 -0.73 -1.39 -17.76
C PRO A 151 -1.57 -1.35 -16.47
N SER A 152 -1.45 -0.31 -15.64
CA SER A 152 -2.09 -0.29 -14.31
C SER A 152 -3.62 -0.34 -14.34
N VAL A 153 -4.18 -1.11 -13.40
CA VAL A 153 -5.63 -1.30 -13.20
C VAL A 153 -6.43 0.02 -13.11
N PRO A 154 -5.93 1.10 -12.46
CA PRO A 154 -6.67 2.37 -12.38
C PRO A 154 -6.64 3.22 -13.65
N MET A 155 -5.75 2.92 -14.61
CA MET A 155 -5.62 3.67 -15.87
C MET A 155 -6.57 3.16 -16.97
N ILE A 156 -7.11 1.95 -16.82
CA ILE A 156 -8.21 1.38 -17.64
C ILE A 156 -9.55 1.74 -17.00
#